data_AF-A0A2V9T1Q0-F1
#
_entry.id   AF-A0A2V9T1Q0-F1
#
_cell.length_a   1.000
_cell.length_b   1.000
_cell.length_c   1.000
_cell.angle_alpha   90.00
_cell.angle_beta   90.00
_cell.angle_gamma   90.00
#
_symmetry.space_group_name_H-M   'P 1'
#
loop_
_entity.id
_entity.type
_entity.pdbx_description
1 polymer ?
#
loop_
_entity_poly.entity_id
_entity_poly.type
_entity_poly.pdbx_seq_one_letter_code
_entity_poly.pdbx_strand_id
1 'polypeptide(L)'
;MRLRQAVSNSPVKADSYADIAPIVSPIPADRQGAKRHYGVHPYFTRRPYNVVRDYILHYSRERDVVLDPFGGSGVTAIEAFLENRVGIQNDINPLANFIAKGVAGLEHGTLGEYKESLNFVQSHSQEALQKVLAADEQGLRTLKRTAKLPPDVPLPGNSDVPSFHQLFSTRQLIALTILKNAIEQVPSKPGRAAMLLAWSACLAKLSLTFLSAEGRAESRGGSSIFSIYRYKVAKKPIELSPWRTFEERATNVLAAKSEVDKHIEI
;
A
#
# COMPACT_ATOMS: atom_id res chain seq x y z
N MET A 1 -14.92 14.21 -14.14
CA MET A 1 -14.59 14.57 -12.75
C MET A 1 -13.84 15.89 -12.81
N ARG A 2 -14.36 16.97 -12.21
CA ARG A 2 -13.63 18.24 -12.13
C ARG A 2 -12.87 18.24 -10.81
N LEU A 3 -11.58 18.58 -10.84
CA LEU A 3 -10.79 18.79 -9.63
C LEU A 3 -11.06 20.21 -9.14
N ARG A 4 -10.99 20.44 -7.82
CA ARG A 4 -11.20 21.78 -7.23
C ARG A 4 -10.29 22.77 -7.94
N GLN A 5 -10.86 23.85 -8.48
CA GLN A 5 -10.06 25.02 -8.80
C GLN A 5 -9.44 25.49 -7.49
N ALA A 6 -8.14 25.32 -7.34
CA ALA A 6 -7.42 25.99 -6.28
C ALA A 6 -7.71 27.49 -6.42
N VAL A 7 -8.09 28.14 -5.31
CA VAL A 7 -8.07 29.60 -5.22
C VAL A 7 -6.60 30.00 -5.35
N SER A 8 -6.19 30.14 -6.60
CA SER A 8 -4.81 30.31 -7.00
C SER A 8 -4.52 31.81 -6.98
N ASN A 9 -3.90 32.27 -5.89
CA ASN A 9 -2.93 33.35 -5.96
C ASN A 9 -1.63 32.80 -6.62
N SER A 10 -1.76 32.12 -7.77
CA SER A 10 -0.57 31.69 -8.50
C SER A 10 0.02 32.93 -9.16
N PRO A 11 1.34 33.16 -9.02
CA PRO A 11 2.01 34.16 -9.84
C PRO A 11 1.74 33.86 -11.31
N VAL A 12 1.61 34.91 -12.12
CA VAL A 12 1.47 34.80 -13.58
C VAL A 12 2.56 33.84 -14.08
N LYS A 13 2.16 32.66 -14.54
CA LYS A 13 3.11 31.68 -15.07
C LYS A 13 3.73 32.26 -16.33
N ALA A 14 5.06 32.14 -16.45
CA ALA A 14 5.79 32.58 -17.64
C ALA A 14 5.12 32.04 -18.91
N ASP A 15 5.06 32.85 -19.97
CA ASP A 15 4.36 32.50 -21.21
C ASP A 15 4.98 31.28 -21.91
N SER A 16 6.30 31.09 -21.78
CA SER A 16 7.03 29.90 -22.24
C SER A 16 7.56 29.05 -21.09
N TYR A 17 7.61 27.72 -21.27
CA TYR A 17 8.28 26.83 -20.33
C TYR A 17 9.79 27.06 -20.26
N ALA A 18 10.39 27.58 -21.35
CA ALA A 18 11.82 27.89 -21.39
C ALA A 18 12.23 28.99 -20.41
N ASP A 19 11.28 29.83 -19.99
CA ASP A 19 11.51 30.97 -19.10
C ASP A 19 11.28 30.62 -17.63
N ILE A 20 10.93 29.38 -17.31
CA ILE A 20 10.72 28.94 -15.92
C ILE A 20 12.07 28.90 -15.21
N ALA A 21 12.28 29.81 -14.26
CA ALA A 21 13.48 29.85 -13.44
C ALA A 21 13.65 28.53 -12.65
N PRO A 22 14.88 28.00 -12.49
CA PRO A 22 15.08 26.77 -11.75
C PRO A 22 14.80 26.95 -10.25
N ILE A 23 14.33 25.88 -9.60
CA ILE A 23 14.30 25.79 -8.14
C ILE A 23 15.74 25.70 -7.62
N VAL A 24 16.24 26.78 -7.02
CA VAL A 24 17.62 26.89 -6.52
C VAL A 24 17.75 26.71 -5.01
N SER A 25 16.62 26.66 -4.29
CA SER A 25 16.58 26.45 -2.84
C SER A 25 16.03 25.08 -2.49
N PRO A 26 16.55 24.40 -1.45
CA PRO A 26 16.06 23.09 -1.05
C PRO A 26 14.65 23.19 -0.48
N ILE A 27 13.77 22.28 -0.91
CA ILE A 27 12.43 22.11 -0.33
C ILE A 27 12.54 21.15 0.86
N PRO A 28 12.15 21.56 2.09
CA PRO A 28 12.16 20.68 3.25
C PRO A 28 11.28 19.45 3.03
N ALA A 29 11.81 18.26 3.29
CA ALA A 29 11.09 17.02 3.01
C ALA A 29 10.06 16.67 4.10
N ASP A 30 8.79 16.53 3.72
CA ASP A 30 7.75 15.91 4.52
C ASP A 30 7.50 14.46 4.07
N ARG A 31 7.79 13.51 4.96
CA ARG A 31 7.66 12.07 4.68
C ARG A 31 6.36 11.45 5.20
N GLN A 32 5.61 12.13 6.06
CA GLN A 32 4.49 11.54 6.80
C GLN A 32 3.19 12.33 6.72
N GLY A 33 3.22 13.58 6.25
CA GLY A 33 2.06 14.48 6.22
C GLY A 33 0.92 14.04 5.31
N ALA A 34 1.21 13.29 4.24
CA ALA A 34 0.19 12.78 3.30
C ALA A 34 -0.17 11.32 3.58
N LYS A 35 -1.42 11.07 4.00
CA LYS A 35 -1.92 9.72 4.32
C LYS A 35 -1.99 8.80 3.11
N ARG A 36 -2.25 9.36 1.91
CA ARG A 36 -2.20 8.59 0.65
C ARG A 36 -0.82 7.95 0.37
N HIS A 37 0.24 8.56 0.89
CA HIS A 37 1.62 8.07 0.75
C HIS A 37 2.16 7.41 2.01
N TYR A 38 1.66 7.77 3.18
CA TYR A 38 2.14 7.27 4.47
C TYR A 38 1.15 6.31 5.13
N GLY A 39 1.61 5.10 5.45
CA GLY A 39 0.82 4.08 6.16
C GLY A 39 0.04 3.10 5.28
N VAL A 40 -0.35 3.50 4.06
CA VAL A 40 -1.10 2.65 3.09
C VAL A 40 -0.31 1.40 2.70
N HIS A 41 0.89 1.55 2.17
CA HIS A 41 1.75 0.43 1.79
C HIS A 41 3.23 0.78 2.00
N PRO A 42 4.06 -0.12 2.57
CA PRO A 42 5.50 0.09 2.62
C PRO A 42 6.12 0.07 1.20
N TYR A 43 7.05 0.97 0.93
CA TYR A 43 7.87 0.95 -0.29
C TYR A 43 9.20 1.67 0.00
N PHE A 44 10.32 1.02 -0.29
CA PHE A 44 11.64 1.35 0.28
C PHE A 44 12.30 2.61 -0.32
N THR A 45 11.94 3.00 -1.55
CA THR A 45 12.51 4.16 -2.26
C THR A 45 11.52 5.31 -2.47
N ARG A 46 10.44 5.37 -1.67
CA ARG A 46 9.42 6.43 -1.81
C ARG A 46 10.00 7.82 -1.58
N ARG A 47 9.74 8.75 -2.51
CA ARG A 47 10.14 10.16 -2.41
C ARG A 47 9.14 10.97 -1.57
N PRO A 48 9.57 12.03 -0.87
CA PRO A 48 8.68 12.96 -0.17
C PRO A 48 7.67 13.58 -1.14
N TYR A 49 6.38 13.48 -0.83
CA TYR A 49 5.31 13.90 -1.74
C TYR A 49 5.33 15.41 -1.98
N ASN A 50 5.62 16.20 -0.94
CA ASN A 50 5.59 17.65 -1.01
C ASN A 50 6.70 18.20 -1.93
N VAL A 51 7.89 17.62 -1.88
CA VAL A 51 8.99 17.98 -2.78
C VAL A 51 8.60 17.69 -4.23
N VAL A 52 8.03 16.51 -4.50
CA VAL A 52 7.60 16.14 -5.85
C VAL A 52 6.46 17.06 -6.34
N ARG A 53 5.50 17.36 -5.47
CA ARG A 53 4.39 18.27 -5.75
C ARG A 53 4.88 19.66 -6.11
N ASP A 54 5.83 20.22 -5.36
CA ASP A 54 6.39 21.55 -5.64
C ASP A 54 7.06 21.60 -7.02
N TYR A 55 7.81 20.55 -7.40
CA TYR A 55 8.36 20.44 -8.75
C TYR A 55 7.26 20.39 -9.82
N ILE A 56 6.20 19.60 -9.61
CA ILE A 56 5.07 19.53 -10.53
C ILE A 56 4.41 20.91 -10.68
N LEU A 57 4.14 21.59 -9.57
CA LEU A 57 3.47 22.89 -9.58
C LEU A 57 4.30 23.97 -10.30
N HIS A 58 5.62 23.91 -10.12
CA HIS A 58 6.60 24.85 -10.66
C HIS A 58 6.88 24.64 -12.15
N TYR A 59 7.11 23.39 -12.59
CA TYR A 59 7.52 23.07 -13.96
C TYR A 59 6.39 22.62 -14.89
N SER A 60 5.14 22.51 -14.40
CA SER A 60 3.98 22.17 -15.22
C SER A 60 2.81 23.13 -15.01
N ARG A 61 1.89 23.18 -15.96
CA ARG A 61 0.61 23.86 -15.91
C ARG A 61 -0.51 22.85 -15.71
N GLU A 62 -1.68 23.32 -15.31
CA GLU A 62 -2.85 22.44 -15.27
C GLU A 62 -3.10 21.84 -16.66
N ARG A 63 -3.55 20.59 -16.67
CA ARG A 63 -3.80 19.76 -17.85
C ARG A 63 -2.54 19.31 -18.60
N ASP A 64 -1.35 19.69 -18.17
CA ASP A 64 -0.12 19.09 -18.68
C ASP A 64 -0.07 17.59 -18.40
N VAL A 65 0.71 16.90 -19.23
CA VAL A 65 1.05 15.50 -19.03
C VAL A 65 2.35 15.41 -18.25
N VAL A 66 2.35 14.70 -17.12
CA VAL A 66 3.54 14.44 -16.30
C VAL A 66 3.84 12.94 -16.37
N LEU A 67 4.97 12.59 -16.97
CA LEU A 67 5.44 11.21 -17.10
C LEU A 67 6.55 10.91 -16.09
N ASP A 68 6.39 9.83 -15.35
CA ASP A 68 7.47 9.21 -14.56
C ASP A 68 7.71 7.76 -15.04
N PRO A 69 8.78 7.50 -15.82
CA PRO A 69 9.07 6.17 -16.33
C PRO A 69 9.69 5.23 -15.28
N PHE A 70 10.01 5.74 -14.09
CA PHE A 70 10.58 5.01 -12.94
C PHE A 70 9.78 5.31 -11.66
N GLY A 71 8.45 5.25 -11.77
CA GLY A 71 7.57 5.89 -10.81
C GLY A 71 7.52 5.25 -9.43
N GLY A 72 8.07 4.06 -9.23
CA GLY A 72 8.05 3.36 -7.95
C GLY A 72 6.63 3.27 -7.40
N SER A 73 6.40 3.71 -6.16
CA SER A 73 5.04 3.70 -5.57
C SER A 73 4.07 4.75 -6.14
N GLY A 74 4.45 5.49 -7.19
CA GLY A 74 3.56 6.37 -7.94
C GLY A 74 3.44 7.81 -7.46
N VAL A 75 4.34 8.29 -6.60
CA VAL A 75 4.25 9.64 -6.01
C VAL A 75 4.06 10.71 -7.09
N THR A 76 4.87 10.69 -8.14
CA THR A 76 4.82 11.69 -9.23
C THR A 76 3.46 11.71 -9.93
N ALA A 77 2.95 10.57 -10.38
CA ALA A 77 1.66 10.53 -11.09
C ALA A 77 0.47 10.84 -10.17
N ILE A 78 0.51 10.38 -8.91
CA ILE A 78 -0.55 10.67 -7.92
C ILE A 78 -0.59 12.17 -7.61
N GLU A 79 0.55 12.80 -7.33
CA GLU A 79 0.57 14.25 -7.08
C GLU A 79 0.22 15.04 -8.35
N ALA A 80 0.65 14.62 -9.53
CA ALA A 80 0.26 15.27 -10.78
C ALA A 80 -1.27 15.24 -10.98
N PHE A 81 -1.87 14.06 -10.81
CA PHE A 81 -3.31 13.87 -10.87
C PHE A 81 -4.05 14.78 -9.88
N LEU A 82 -3.64 14.79 -8.60
CA LEU A 82 -4.29 15.60 -7.57
C LEU A 82 -4.18 17.10 -7.83
N GLU A 83 -3.15 17.54 -8.56
CA GLU A 83 -2.96 18.92 -8.99
C GLU A 83 -3.51 19.19 -10.40
N ASN A 84 -4.49 18.43 -10.90
CA ASN A 84 -5.14 18.69 -12.19
C ASN A 84 -4.22 18.56 -13.41
N ARG A 85 -3.24 17.65 -13.36
CA ARG A 85 -2.44 17.21 -14.52
C ARG A 85 -2.82 15.77 -14.91
N VAL A 86 -2.43 15.35 -16.10
CA VAL A 86 -2.50 13.94 -16.51
C VAL A 86 -1.22 13.25 -16.06
N GLY A 87 -1.29 12.45 -15.00
CA GLY A 87 -0.17 11.64 -14.52
C GLY A 87 -0.04 10.33 -15.31
N ILE A 88 1.14 10.05 -15.86
CA ILE A 88 1.51 8.76 -16.45
C ILE A 88 2.64 8.17 -15.62
N GLN A 89 2.46 6.95 -15.14
CA GLN A 89 3.47 6.24 -14.36
C GLN A 89 3.69 4.83 -14.92
N ASN A 90 4.96 4.44 -14.95
CA ASN A 90 5.38 3.07 -15.22
C ASN A 90 6.53 2.68 -14.28
N ASP A 91 6.64 1.40 -13.96
CA ASP A 91 7.77 0.81 -13.26
C ASP A 91 7.95 -0.63 -13.72
N ILE A 92 9.19 -1.13 -13.74
CA ILE A 92 9.46 -2.53 -14.10
C ILE A 92 8.93 -3.49 -13.02
N ASN A 93 8.83 -3.03 -11.77
CA ASN A 93 8.34 -3.83 -10.66
C ASN A 93 6.80 -3.85 -10.64
N PRO A 94 6.16 -5.03 -10.81
CA PRO A 94 4.70 -5.12 -10.78
C PRO A 94 4.08 -4.65 -9.45
N LEU A 95 4.78 -4.80 -8.33
CA LEU A 95 4.32 -4.33 -7.02
C LEU A 95 4.26 -2.79 -6.97
N ALA A 96 5.20 -2.10 -7.60
CA ALA A 96 5.19 -0.64 -7.71
C ALA A 96 3.94 -0.15 -8.45
N ASN A 97 3.67 -0.72 -9.63
CA ASN A 97 2.48 -0.43 -10.42
C ASN A 97 1.18 -0.77 -9.66
N PHE A 98 1.16 -1.90 -8.94
CA PHE A 98 0.02 -2.28 -8.10
C PHE A 98 -0.27 -1.24 -7.00
N ILE A 99 0.76 -0.78 -6.28
CA ILE A 99 0.61 0.23 -5.24
C ILE A 99 0.13 1.56 -5.83
N ALA A 100 0.79 2.03 -6.89
CA ALA A 100 0.46 3.30 -7.54
C ALA A 100 -0.99 3.30 -8.04
N LYS A 101 -1.40 2.24 -8.76
CA LYS A 101 -2.77 2.04 -9.21
C LYS A 101 -3.77 1.98 -8.05
N GLY A 102 -3.41 1.28 -6.97
CA GLY A 102 -4.26 1.15 -5.79
C GLY A 102 -4.51 2.48 -5.08
N VAL A 103 -3.49 3.33 -4.97
CA VAL A 103 -3.61 4.66 -4.34
C VAL A 103 -4.32 5.65 -5.26
N ALA A 104 -3.98 5.69 -6.56
CA ALA A 104 -4.69 6.55 -7.52
C ALA A 104 -6.18 6.18 -7.62
N GLY A 105 -6.50 4.88 -7.63
CA GLY A 105 -7.87 4.37 -7.67
C GLY A 105 -8.72 4.68 -6.43
N LEU A 106 -8.15 5.30 -5.38
CA LEU A 106 -8.91 5.86 -4.27
C LEU A 106 -9.78 7.04 -4.70
N GLU A 107 -9.60 7.60 -5.89
CA GLU A 107 -10.54 8.58 -6.45
C GLU A 107 -11.95 8.01 -6.68
N HIS A 108 -12.10 6.68 -6.77
CA HIS A 108 -13.37 6.03 -7.05
C HIS A 108 -14.10 5.55 -5.78
N GLY A 109 -15.43 5.46 -5.88
CA GLY A 109 -16.30 5.01 -4.79
C GLY A 109 -16.38 6.01 -3.64
N THR A 110 -17.16 5.69 -2.63
CA THR A 110 -17.36 6.52 -1.44
C THR A 110 -16.62 5.96 -0.23
N LEU A 111 -16.31 6.81 0.76
CA LEU A 111 -15.78 6.32 2.04
C LEU A 111 -16.73 5.33 2.74
N GLY A 112 -18.04 5.45 2.52
CA GLY A 112 -19.05 4.52 3.02
C GLY A 112 -18.85 3.10 2.46
N GLU A 113 -18.72 2.97 1.14
CA GLU A 113 -18.46 1.69 0.48
C GLU A 113 -17.18 1.00 0.99
N TYR A 114 -16.15 1.79 1.33
CA TYR A 114 -14.89 1.27 1.84
C TYR A 114 -15.03 0.72 3.26
N LYS A 115 -15.82 1.40 4.10
CA LYS A 115 -16.18 0.93 5.45
C LYS A 115 -17.03 -0.33 5.39
N GLU A 116 -18.03 -0.35 4.51
CA GLU A 116 -18.87 -1.53 4.27
C GLU A 116 -18.03 -2.72 3.78
N SER A 117 -17.07 -2.47 2.89
CA SER A 117 -16.14 -3.49 2.40
C SER A 117 -15.27 -4.07 3.53
N LEU A 118 -14.77 -3.24 4.45
CA LEU A 118 -14.02 -3.72 5.62
C LEU A 118 -14.91 -4.58 6.53
N ASN A 119 -16.12 -4.13 6.83
CA ASN A 119 -17.09 -4.88 7.64
C ASN A 119 -17.47 -6.21 6.96
N PHE A 120 -17.61 -6.22 5.64
CA PHE A 120 -17.85 -7.41 4.85
C PHE A 120 -16.71 -8.42 5.00
N VAL A 121 -15.44 -7.98 4.85
CA VAL A 121 -14.29 -8.87 5.03
C VAL A 121 -14.25 -9.42 6.46
N GLN A 122 -14.59 -8.61 7.47
CA GLN A 122 -14.67 -9.07 8.86
C GLN A 122 -15.68 -10.20 9.01
N SER A 123 -16.94 -9.98 8.62
CA SER A 123 -18.02 -10.95 8.81
C SER A 123 -17.76 -12.26 8.07
N HIS A 124 -17.13 -12.19 6.88
CA HIS A 124 -16.85 -13.35 6.04
C HIS A 124 -15.54 -14.09 6.39
N SER A 125 -14.72 -13.56 7.30
CA SER A 125 -13.44 -14.19 7.67
C SER A 125 -13.31 -14.52 9.16
N GLN A 126 -14.01 -13.83 10.06
CA GLN A 126 -13.77 -13.91 11.49
C GLN A 126 -13.85 -15.32 12.07
N GLU A 127 -14.87 -16.10 11.71
CA GLU A 127 -15.08 -17.45 12.25
C GLU A 127 -13.95 -18.40 11.79
N ALA A 128 -13.60 -18.33 10.50
CA ALA A 128 -12.53 -19.14 9.93
C ALA A 128 -11.16 -18.73 10.52
N LEU A 129 -10.93 -17.43 10.75
CA LEU A 129 -9.72 -16.94 11.41
C LEU A 129 -9.64 -17.42 12.87
N GLN A 130 -10.75 -17.39 13.62
CA GLN A 130 -10.78 -17.91 14.99
C GLN A 130 -10.44 -19.40 15.03
N LYS A 131 -11.01 -20.20 14.11
CA LYS A 131 -10.65 -21.63 13.96
C LYS A 131 -9.16 -21.81 13.67
N VAL A 132 -8.61 -21.01 12.76
CA VAL A 132 -7.17 -21.03 12.46
C VAL A 132 -6.34 -20.65 13.67
N LEU A 133 -6.74 -19.68 14.48
CA LEU A 133 -5.97 -19.27 15.67
C LEU A 133 -6.03 -20.31 16.80
N ALA A 134 -7.15 -21.02 16.95
CA ALA A 134 -7.34 -22.06 17.96
C ALA A 134 -6.76 -23.43 17.56
N ALA A 135 -6.45 -23.64 16.26
CA ALA A 135 -5.99 -24.93 15.76
C ALA A 135 -4.59 -25.31 16.28
N ASP A 136 -4.45 -26.57 16.65
CA ASP A 136 -3.18 -27.26 16.88
C ASP A 136 -2.50 -27.63 15.55
N GLU A 137 -1.36 -28.31 15.61
CA GLU A 137 -0.61 -28.68 14.40
C GLU A 137 -1.41 -29.58 13.45
N GLN A 138 -2.19 -30.53 13.98
CA GLN A 138 -2.97 -31.46 13.17
C GLN A 138 -4.15 -30.74 12.49
N GLY A 139 -4.82 -29.85 13.23
CA GLY A 139 -5.86 -28.97 12.70
C GLY A 139 -5.32 -28.06 11.59
N LEU A 140 -4.14 -27.45 11.80
CA LEU A 140 -3.48 -26.63 10.79
C LEU A 140 -3.10 -27.42 9.53
N ARG A 141 -2.62 -28.66 9.65
CA ARG A 141 -2.35 -29.53 8.50
C ARG A 141 -3.61 -29.82 7.69
N THR A 142 -4.72 -30.09 8.37
CA THR A 142 -6.02 -30.32 7.73
C THR A 142 -6.51 -29.06 7.01
N LEU A 143 -6.48 -27.90 7.67
CA LEU A 143 -6.87 -26.62 7.08
C LEU A 143 -5.98 -26.22 5.89
N LYS A 144 -4.67 -26.50 5.97
CA LYS A 144 -3.74 -26.22 4.87
C LYS A 144 -4.09 -27.01 3.60
N ARG A 145 -4.54 -28.26 3.74
CA ARG A 145 -4.90 -29.12 2.59
C ARG A 145 -6.09 -28.59 1.79
N THR A 146 -7.01 -27.89 2.44
CA THR A 146 -8.20 -27.32 1.79
C THR A 146 -8.00 -25.86 1.37
N ALA A 147 -6.95 -25.20 1.88
CA ALA A 147 -6.60 -23.83 1.51
C ALA A 147 -6.04 -23.75 0.07
N LYS A 148 -6.61 -22.86 -0.74
CA LYS A 148 -6.08 -22.50 -2.05
C LYS A 148 -4.89 -21.56 -1.89
N LEU A 149 -3.72 -22.13 -1.62
CA LEU A 149 -2.47 -21.39 -1.50
C LEU A 149 -1.90 -21.06 -2.89
N PRO A 150 -1.16 -19.93 -3.04
CA PRO A 150 -0.37 -19.71 -4.24
C PRO A 150 0.71 -20.81 -4.38
N PRO A 151 1.24 -21.01 -5.60
CA PRO A 151 2.34 -21.95 -5.82
C PRO A 151 3.52 -21.68 -4.89
N ASP A 152 4.14 -22.73 -4.36
CA ASP A 152 5.38 -22.59 -3.62
C ASP A 152 6.54 -22.45 -4.62
N VAL A 153 7.15 -21.26 -4.66
CA VAL A 153 8.21 -20.93 -5.62
C VAL A 153 9.57 -20.94 -4.94
N PRO A 154 10.64 -21.36 -5.63
CA PRO A 154 12.00 -21.30 -5.09
C PRO A 154 12.43 -19.86 -4.86
N LEU A 155 13.19 -19.64 -3.79
CA LEU A 155 13.75 -18.34 -3.45
C LEU A 155 15.21 -18.22 -3.93
N PRO A 156 15.74 -16.99 -4.07
CA PRO A 156 17.14 -16.76 -4.39
C PRO A 156 18.07 -17.44 -3.36
N GLY A 157 19.24 -17.92 -3.81
CA GLY A 157 20.17 -18.69 -2.98
C GLY A 157 20.75 -17.97 -1.75
N ASN A 158 20.55 -16.65 -1.64
CA ASN A 158 20.93 -15.84 -0.46
C ASN A 158 19.79 -15.68 0.57
N SER A 159 18.70 -16.44 0.41
CA SER A 159 17.56 -16.49 1.34
C SER A 159 17.81 -17.48 2.48
N ASP A 160 17.27 -17.21 3.67
CA ASP A 160 17.45 -18.12 4.83
C ASP A 160 16.63 -19.42 4.69
N VAL A 161 15.62 -19.44 3.80
CA VAL A 161 14.77 -20.59 3.49
C VAL A 161 14.68 -20.79 1.97
N PRO A 162 14.46 -22.01 1.48
CA PRO A 162 14.55 -22.30 0.05
C PRO A 162 13.29 -21.97 -0.76
N SER A 163 12.12 -21.77 -0.12
CA SER A 163 10.85 -21.57 -0.82
C SER A 163 9.92 -20.53 -0.18
N PHE A 164 9.03 -19.97 -0.99
CA PHE A 164 8.11 -18.89 -0.62
C PHE A 164 7.21 -19.24 0.58
N HIS A 165 6.64 -20.44 0.64
CA HIS A 165 5.78 -20.87 1.76
C HIS A 165 6.53 -20.84 3.10
N GLN A 166 7.84 -21.06 3.09
CA GLN A 166 8.67 -21.07 4.30
C GLN A 166 8.98 -19.67 4.83
N LEU A 167 8.60 -18.60 4.12
CA LEU A 167 8.65 -17.23 4.64
C LEU A 167 7.51 -16.93 5.61
N PHE A 168 6.56 -17.85 5.78
CA PHE A 168 5.36 -17.69 6.57
C PHE A 168 5.20 -18.90 7.48
N SER A 169 4.57 -18.71 8.63
CA SER A 169 4.06 -19.87 9.36
C SER A 169 2.86 -20.47 8.63
N THR A 170 2.58 -21.75 8.87
CA THR A 170 1.37 -22.40 8.34
C THR A 170 0.10 -21.64 8.72
N ARG A 171 0.05 -21.11 9.96
CA ARG A 171 -1.08 -20.31 10.46
C ARG A 171 -1.24 -19.02 9.66
N GLN A 172 -0.14 -18.31 9.41
CA GLN A 172 -0.15 -17.08 8.60
C GLN A 172 -0.57 -17.33 7.15
N LEU A 173 -0.08 -18.39 6.50
CA LEU A 173 -0.48 -18.75 5.13
C LEU A 173 -2.00 -18.95 5.03
N ILE A 174 -2.55 -19.78 5.91
CA ILE A 174 -3.99 -20.07 5.90
C ILE A 174 -4.79 -18.80 6.19
N ALA A 175 -4.39 -18.01 7.20
CA ALA A 175 -5.08 -16.78 7.56
C ALA A 175 -5.07 -15.74 6.43
N LEU A 176 -3.94 -15.56 5.75
CA LEU A 176 -3.82 -14.67 4.59
C LEU A 176 -4.72 -15.12 3.44
N THR A 177 -4.82 -16.43 3.19
CA THR A 177 -5.73 -17.00 2.19
C THR A 177 -7.20 -16.77 2.57
N ILE A 178 -7.58 -16.96 3.83
CA ILE A 178 -8.95 -16.67 4.30
C ILE A 178 -9.32 -15.21 4.04
N LEU A 179 -8.44 -14.27 4.45
CA LEU A 179 -8.66 -12.85 4.21
C LEU A 179 -8.76 -12.55 2.72
N LYS A 180 -7.87 -13.11 1.89
CA LYS A 180 -7.89 -12.91 0.44
C LYS A 180 -9.19 -13.41 -0.20
N ASN A 181 -9.68 -14.57 0.20
CA ASN A 181 -10.93 -15.15 -0.29
C ASN A 181 -12.15 -14.32 0.12
N ALA A 182 -12.16 -13.76 1.33
CA ALA A 182 -13.21 -12.85 1.77
C ALA A 182 -13.18 -11.53 0.97
N ILE A 183 -11.99 -10.99 0.69
CA ILE A 183 -11.81 -9.80 -0.16
C ILE A 183 -12.32 -10.03 -1.58
N GLU A 184 -12.07 -11.20 -2.17
CA GLU A 184 -12.55 -11.54 -3.52
C GLU A 184 -14.07 -11.49 -3.65
N GLN A 185 -14.78 -11.73 -2.55
CA GLN A 185 -16.23 -11.72 -2.49
C GLN A 185 -16.83 -10.34 -2.21
N VAL A 186 -16.02 -9.32 -1.90
CA VAL A 186 -16.50 -7.94 -1.67
C VAL A 186 -17.20 -7.43 -2.94
N PRO A 187 -18.48 -6.99 -2.88
CA PRO A 187 -19.23 -6.57 -4.06
C PRO A 187 -18.69 -5.28 -4.72
N SER A 188 -18.40 -4.25 -3.93
CA SER A 188 -17.89 -2.96 -4.42
C SER A 188 -16.53 -3.15 -5.09
N LYS A 189 -16.40 -2.79 -6.38
CA LYS A 189 -15.12 -2.90 -7.09
C LYS A 189 -14.04 -1.98 -6.49
N PRO A 190 -14.30 -0.68 -6.20
CA PRO A 190 -13.34 0.19 -5.51
C PRO A 190 -12.99 -0.34 -4.11
N GLY A 191 -14.00 -0.73 -3.32
CA GLY A 191 -13.81 -1.26 -1.98
C GLY A 191 -12.97 -2.55 -1.98
N ARG A 192 -13.22 -3.47 -2.91
CA ARG A 192 -12.43 -4.70 -3.09
C ARG A 192 -10.98 -4.40 -3.44
N ALA A 193 -10.72 -3.45 -4.35
CA ALA A 193 -9.36 -3.05 -4.70
C ALA A 193 -8.62 -2.42 -3.51
N ALA A 194 -9.31 -1.59 -2.72
CA ALA A 194 -8.79 -0.97 -1.52
C ALA A 194 -8.46 -2.00 -0.42
N MET A 195 -9.33 -2.99 -0.20
CA MET A 195 -9.06 -4.08 0.74
C MET A 195 -7.91 -4.96 0.26
N LEU A 196 -7.77 -5.18 -1.05
CA LEU A 196 -6.63 -5.91 -1.62
C LEU A 196 -5.31 -5.15 -1.42
N LEU A 197 -5.31 -3.82 -1.56
CA LEU A 197 -4.15 -2.97 -1.26
C LEU A 197 -3.75 -3.09 0.21
N ALA A 198 -4.72 -3.03 1.12
CA ALA A 198 -4.49 -3.23 2.55
C ALA A 198 -3.94 -4.63 2.87
N TRP A 199 -4.51 -5.67 2.27
CA TRP A 199 -4.05 -7.06 2.42
C TRP A 199 -2.60 -7.24 1.94
N SER A 200 -2.25 -6.68 0.78
CA SER A 200 -0.88 -6.72 0.26
C SER A 200 0.12 -6.05 1.22
N ALA A 201 -0.26 -4.92 1.81
CA ALA A 201 0.55 -4.21 2.81
C ALA A 201 0.75 -5.00 4.11
N CYS A 202 -0.08 -6.03 4.37
CA CYS A 202 0.06 -6.91 5.53
C CYS A 202 1.19 -7.91 5.37
N LEU A 203 1.55 -8.32 4.16
CA LEU A 203 2.54 -9.38 3.90
C LEU A 203 3.91 -9.05 4.53
N ALA A 204 4.25 -7.76 4.61
CA ALA A 204 5.47 -7.28 5.26
C ALA A 204 5.48 -7.47 6.79
N LYS A 205 4.31 -7.61 7.43
CA LYS A 205 4.16 -7.82 8.88
C LYS A 205 3.77 -9.27 9.20
N LEU A 206 2.91 -9.86 8.38
CA LEU A 206 2.42 -11.23 8.52
C LEU A 206 3.36 -12.21 7.78
N SER A 207 4.62 -12.24 8.17
CA SER A 207 5.61 -13.21 7.68
C SER A 207 6.66 -13.46 8.76
N LEU A 208 7.40 -14.57 8.64
CA LEU A 208 8.53 -14.90 9.49
C LEU A 208 9.74 -13.98 9.27
N THR A 209 9.66 -13.08 8.28
CA THR A 209 10.69 -12.08 7.99
C THR A 209 10.51 -10.77 8.75
N PHE A 210 9.38 -10.63 9.46
CA PHE A 210 9.08 -9.43 10.24
C PHE A 210 9.97 -9.32 11.47
N LEU A 211 10.63 -8.17 11.61
CA LEU A 211 11.49 -7.82 12.73
C LEU A 211 10.81 -6.75 13.58
N SER A 212 10.39 -7.10 14.79
CA SER A 212 9.93 -6.13 15.78
C SER A 212 11.07 -5.20 16.19
N ALA A 213 10.77 -3.92 16.37
CA ALA A 213 11.72 -2.94 16.88
C ALA A 213 11.89 -3.11 18.38
N GLU A 214 13.13 -3.24 18.81
CA GLU A 214 13.49 -3.38 20.22
C GLU A 214 12.93 -2.21 21.05
N GLY A 215 12.38 -2.53 22.24
CA GLY A 215 11.79 -1.55 23.14
C GLY A 215 10.44 -0.95 22.70
N ARG A 216 9.82 -1.44 21.62
CA ARG A 216 8.50 -1.00 21.16
C ARG A 216 7.48 -2.15 21.17
N ALA A 217 6.20 -1.80 21.04
CA ALA A 217 5.13 -2.79 20.85
C ALA A 217 5.47 -3.74 19.70
N GLU A 218 5.15 -5.03 19.83
CA GLU A 218 5.55 -6.08 18.87
C GLU A 218 5.19 -5.77 17.41
N SER A 219 4.09 -5.05 17.19
CA SER A 219 3.63 -4.64 15.85
C SER A 219 4.44 -3.50 15.22
N ARG A 220 5.34 -2.87 15.97
CA ARG A 220 6.20 -1.76 15.54
C ARG A 220 7.52 -2.33 15.04
N GLY A 221 7.60 -2.56 13.73
CA GLY A 221 8.75 -3.17 13.09
C GLY A 221 8.64 -3.12 11.56
N GLY A 222 9.49 -3.87 10.87
CA GLY A 222 9.48 -3.99 9.41
C GLY A 222 9.97 -5.35 8.93
N SER A 223 9.61 -5.73 7.70
CA SER A 223 10.19 -6.92 7.07
C SER A 223 11.64 -6.67 6.68
N SER A 224 12.48 -7.67 6.92
CA SER A 224 13.89 -7.66 6.52
C SER A 224 14.13 -7.41 5.03
N ILE A 225 13.16 -7.71 4.15
CA ILE A 225 13.32 -7.45 2.71
C ILE A 225 13.48 -5.96 2.41
N PHE A 226 12.92 -5.08 3.24
CA PHE A 226 12.98 -3.63 3.04
C PHE A 226 14.16 -2.95 3.74
N SER A 227 14.90 -3.67 4.58
CA SER A 227 16.03 -3.11 5.34
C SER A 227 17.36 -3.82 5.10
N ILE A 228 17.32 -5.10 4.72
CA ILE A 228 18.50 -5.97 4.51
C ILE A 228 18.54 -6.48 3.05
N TYR A 229 17.49 -6.22 2.25
CA TYR A 229 17.41 -6.60 0.84
C TYR A 229 17.57 -8.11 0.58
N ARG A 230 17.17 -8.93 1.55
CA ARG A 230 17.13 -10.40 1.45
C ARG A 230 15.96 -10.98 2.24
N TYR A 231 15.55 -12.20 1.92
CA TYR A 231 14.57 -12.95 2.69
C TYR A 231 15.22 -13.54 3.96
N LYS A 232 15.36 -12.69 4.98
CA LYS A 232 15.91 -13.08 6.28
C LYS A 232 14.79 -13.45 7.24
N VAL A 233 14.83 -14.67 7.78
CA VAL A 233 13.91 -15.10 8.84
C VAL A 233 14.34 -14.49 10.17
N ALA A 234 13.38 -13.97 10.93
CA ALA A 234 13.62 -13.41 12.25
C ALA A 234 14.18 -14.50 13.18
N LYS A 235 15.19 -14.15 13.99
CA LYS A 235 15.75 -15.09 14.99
C LYS A 235 14.69 -15.57 15.99
N LYS A 236 13.73 -14.70 16.31
CA LYS A 236 12.55 -14.98 17.15
C LYS A 236 11.33 -14.45 16.39
N PRO A 237 10.72 -15.27 15.51
CA PRO A 237 9.55 -14.84 14.75
C PRO A 237 8.38 -14.51 15.68
N ILE A 238 7.62 -13.47 15.32
CA ILE A 238 6.40 -13.08 16.02
C ILE A 238 5.22 -13.31 15.07
N GLU A 239 4.22 -14.05 15.54
CA GLU A 239 2.97 -14.21 14.83
C GLU A 239 1.97 -13.13 15.23
N LEU A 240 1.97 -12.02 14.51
CA LEU A 240 0.97 -10.97 14.70
C LEU A 240 -0.43 -11.48 14.32
N SER A 241 -1.45 -10.95 15.01
CA SER A 241 -2.86 -11.23 14.69
C SER A 241 -3.17 -10.84 13.23
N PRO A 242 -3.63 -11.80 12.39
CA PRO A 242 -3.94 -11.51 10.99
C PRO A 242 -5.04 -10.44 10.84
N TRP A 243 -6.14 -10.57 11.60
CA TRP A 243 -7.24 -9.61 11.55
C TRP A 243 -6.79 -8.22 11.99
N ARG A 244 -6.17 -8.08 13.18
CA ARG A 244 -5.76 -6.75 13.68
C ARG A 244 -4.76 -6.06 12.76
N THR A 245 -3.85 -6.84 12.17
CA THR A 245 -2.86 -6.30 11.21
C THR A 245 -3.55 -5.83 9.93
N PHE A 246 -4.52 -6.61 9.41
CA PHE A 246 -5.32 -6.24 8.26
C PHE A 246 -6.19 -5.00 8.50
N GLU A 247 -6.89 -4.97 9.63
CA GLU A 247 -7.74 -3.85 10.04
C GLU A 247 -6.95 -2.55 10.20
N GLU A 248 -5.73 -2.60 10.77
CA GLU A 248 -4.81 -1.45 10.84
C GLU A 248 -4.48 -0.92 9.43
N ARG A 249 -4.14 -1.82 8.48
CA ARG A 249 -3.84 -1.43 7.09
C ARG A 249 -5.07 -0.90 6.35
N ALA A 250 -6.22 -1.54 6.50
CA ALA A 250 -7.46 -1.09 5.91
C ALA A 250 -7.85 0.30 6.42
N THR A 251 -7.70 0.55 7.73
CA THR A 251 -7.93 1.87 8.34
C THR A 251 -7.03 2.94 7.73
N ASN A 252 -5.76 2.64 7.46
CA ASN A 252 -4.87 3.58 6.76
C ASN A 252 -5.36 3.88 5.33
N VAL A 253 -5.86 2.87 4.61
CA VAL A 253 -6.44 3.06 3.27
C VAL A 253 -7.71 3.92 3.33
N LEU A 254 -8.58 3.72 4.34
CA LEU A 254 -9.76 4.57 4.56
C LEU A 254 -9.35 6.02 4.87
N ALA A 255 -8.30 6.22 5.66
CA ALA A 255 -7.79 7.54 5.98
C ALA A 255 -7.17 8.24 4.76
N ALA A 256 -6.51 7.48 3.88
CA ALA A 256 -6.05 7.95 2.57
C ALA A 256 -7.20 8.31 1.63
N LYS A 257 -8.25 7.47 1.54
CA LYS A 257 -9.47 7.77 0.78
C LYS A 257 -10.09 9.09 1.22
N SER A 258 -10.24 9.28 2.52
CA SER A 258 -10.77 10.53 3.08
C SER A 258 -9.89 11.76 2.80
N GLU A 259 -8.57 11.58 2.63
CA GLU A 259 -7.67 12.66 2.22
C GLU A 259 -7.83 12.96 0.72
N VAL A 260 -7.81 11.93 -0.13
CA VAL A 260 -8.00 12.04 -1.59
C VAL A 260 -9.34 12.70 -1.92
N ASP A 261 -10.42 12.34 -1.24
CA ASP A 261 -11.75 12.93 -1.43
C ASP A 261 -11.80 14.43 -1.13
N LYS A 262 -10.88 14.96 -0.32
CA LYS A 262 -10.80 16.41 -0.08
C LYS A 262 -10.14 17.16 -1.24
N HIS A 263 -9.33 16.46 -2.03
CA HIS A 263 -8.63 17.02 -3.19
C HIS A 263 -9.49 16.99 -4.45
N ILE A 264 -10.51 16.14 -4.51
CA ILE A 264 -11.35 15.96 -5.68
C ILE A 264 -12.77 16.47 -5.41
N GLU A 265 -13.36 17.25 -6.33
CA GLU A 265 -14.78 17.61 -6.20
C GLU A 265 -15.63 16.36 -6.47
N ILE A 266 -16.55 16.07 -5.55
CA ILE A 266 -17.64 15.11 -5.75
C ILE A 266 -18.77 15.85 -6.47
#